data_AF-A0A8T7L3K7-F1
#
_entry.id   AF-A0A8T7L3K7-F1
#
_cell.length_a   1.000
_cell.length_b   1.000
_cell.length_c   1.000
_cell.angle_alpha   90.00
_cell.angle_beta   90.00
_cell.angle_gamma   90.00
#
_symmetry.space_group_name_H-M   'P 1'
#
loop_
_entity.id
_entity.type
_entity.pdbx_description
1 polymer ?
#
loop_
_entity_poly.entity_id
_entity_poly.type
_entity_poly.pdbx_seq_one_letter_code
_entity_poly.pdbx_strand_id
1 'polypeptide(L)'
;MPTPFTHLAAAQLLLADDRVSSDIRALLEAERGPFLLGSVAADARPPGSRREDTHFYAYDKPMTEAPWRVMLNRFPALQGSDDAAQRAFVAGYVAHLSMDEIWTTHMLEPRFVRHDWGAARSIRFVLLHALLIHMDERDFARLEAWQHPALAAVRPNGWLPFIDDLTLYEWRDFIAAQIRPGGHSETLAVFGPRINKTADELRALLDSPEQMRPLWDNVPPEMLAEIEIRMYDYARDQMMAYLSSHLTQRSALKPL
;
A
#
# COMPACT_ATOMS: atom_id res chain seq x y z
N MET A 1 -3.69 -3.43 -7.84
CA MET A 1 -2.80 -2.58 -7.02
C MET A 1 -1.90 -3.50 -6.23
N PRO A 2 -0.70 -3.03 -5.84
CA PRO A 2 0.19 -3.77 -4.94
C PRO A 2 -0.59 -4.30 -3.73
N THR A 3 -0.18 -5.44 -3.21
CA THR A 3 -0.88 -6.07 -2.09
C THR A 3 -0.44 -5.45 -0.76
N PRO A 4 -1.16 -5.72 0.34
CA PRO A 4 -0.74 -5.30 1.67
C PRO A 4 0.71 -5.69 2.00
N PHE A 5 1.22 -6.84 1.53
CA PHE A 5 2.59 -7.26 1.82
C PHE A 5 3.65 -6.43 1.09
N THR A 6 3.38 -5.98 -0.14
CA THR A 6 4.25 -5.01 -0.81
C THR A 6 4.30 -3.68 -0.05
N HIS A 7 3.17 -3.21 0.49
CA HIS A 7 3.15 -2.00 1.31
C HIS A 7 3.86 -2.18 2.66
N LEU A 8 3.68 -3.32 3.33
CA LEU A 8 4.38 -3.63 4.58
C LEU A 8 5.91 -3.77 4.38
N ALA A 9 6.34 -4.37 3.26
CA ALA A 9 7.75 -4.43 2.91
C ALA A 9 8.34 -3.03 2.67
N ALA A 10 7.62 -2.15 1.98
CA ALA A 10 8.03 -0.76 1.81
C ALA A 10 8.06 0.00 3.14
N ALA A 11 7.07 -0.20 4.01
CA ALA A 11 7.03 0.41 5.35
C ALA A 11 8.25 -0.01 6.21
N GLN A 12 8.63 -1.29 6.18
CA GLN A 12 9.84 -1.78 6.84
C GLN A 12 11.10 -1.06 6.33
N LEU A 13 11.22 -0.87 5.01
CA LEU A 13 12.36 -0.15 4.43
C LEU A 13 12.36 1.33 4.85
N LEU A 14 11.19 1.98 4.88
CA LEU A 14 11.05 3.39 5.28
C LEU A 14 11.48 3.62 6.74
N LEU A 15 11.25 2.66 7.64
CA LEU A 15 11.72 2.73 9.03
C LEU A 15 13.26 2.70 9.15
N ALA A 16 13.94 2.08 8.18
CA ALA A 16 15.39 1.93 8.16
C ALA A 16 16.12 2.91 7.23
N ASP A 17 15.42 3.73 6.44
CA ASP A 17 16.02 4.55 5.38
C ASP A 17 16.74 5.80 5.92
N ASP A 18 18.05 5.86 5.75
CA ASP A 18 18.93 6.97 6.16
C ASP A 18 18.61 8.33 5.52
N ARG A 19 17.82 8.35 4.44
CA ARG A 19 17.31 9.58 3.82
C ARG A 19 16.11 10.19 4.57
N VAL A 20 15.44 9.41 5.42
CA VAL A 20 14.37 9.89 6.31
C VAL A 20 15.01 10.59 7.51
N SER A 21 14.58 11.82 7.84
CA SER A 21 15.19 12.56 8.96
C SER A 21 15.10 11.79 10.28
N SER A 22 16.07 11.99 11.17
CA SER A 22 16.15 11.29 12.46
C SER A 22 14.89 11.46 13.30
N ASP A 23 14.30 12.66 13.29
CA ASP A 23 13.10 12.97 14.09
C ASP A 23 11.86 12.26 13.55
N ILE A 24 11.73 12.18 12.23
CA ILE A 24 10.66 11.42 11.58
C ILE A 24 10.84 9.93 11.90
N ARG A 25 12.05 9.40 11.74
CA ARG A 25 12.32 8.00 12.02
C ARG A 25 12.07 7.65 13.48
N ALA A 26 12.44 8.52 14.42
CA ALA A 26 12.16 8.33 15.84
C ALA A 26 10.65 8.26 16.12
N LEU A 27 9.84 9.13 15.49
CA LEU A 27 8.38 9.06 15.57
C LEU A 27 7.86 7.74 15.02
N LEU A 28 8.28 7.36 13.81
CA LEU A 28 7.79 6.14 13.15
C LEU A 28 8.22 4.87 13.90
N GLU A 29 9.42 4.83 14.48
CA GLU A 29 9.91 3.68 15.24
C GLU A 29 9.20 3.52 16.59
N ALA A 30 8.88 4.65 17.25
CA ALA A 30 8.08 4.67 18.47
C ALA A 30 6.63 4.23 18.20
N GLU A 31 6.08 4.61 17.04
CA GLU A 31 4.70 4.34 16.63
C GLU A 31 4.64 3.35 15.44
N ARG A 32 5.53 2.35 15.44
CA ARG A 32 5.71 1.44 14.30
C ARG A 32 4.44 0.66 13.95
N GLY A 33 3.68 0.22 14.96
CA GLY A 33 2.42 -0.48 14.77
C GLY A 33 1.40 0.40 14.03
N PRO A 34 1.06 1.59 14.56
CA PRO A 34 0.21 2.54 13.86
C PRO A 34 0.67 2.84 12.43
N PHE A 35 1.98 3.05 12.21
CA PHE A 35 2.55 3.26 10.88
C PHE A 35 2.30 2.07 9.93
N LEU A 36 2.56 0.84 10.38
CA LEU A 36 2.27 -0.37 9.61
C LEU A 36 0.78 -0.49 9.26
N LEU A 37 -0.12 -0.28 10.22
CA LEU A 37 -1.56 -0.33 9.94
C LEU A 37 -1.96 0.72 8.90
N GLY A 38 -1.44 1.95 9.03
CA GLY A 38 -1.65 3.02 8.07
C GLY A 38 -1.25 2.63 6.65
N SER A 39 -0.11 1.93 6.49
CA SER A 39 0.41 1.48 5.19
C SER A 39 -0.47 0.47 4.46
N VAL A 40 -1.43 -0.15 5.16
CA VAL A 40 -2.37 -1.12 4.58
C VAL A 40 -3.83 -0.72 4.74
N ALA A 41 -4.15 0.34 5.49
CA ALA A 41 -5.53 0.66 5.89
C ALA A 41 -6.44 1.06 4.73
N ALA A 42 -5.91 1.60 3.64
CA ALA A 42 -6.72 1.99 2.48
C ALA A 42 -7.42 0.79 1.82
N ASP A 43 -6.87 -0.42 1.99
CA ASP A 43 -7.41 -1.66 1.46
C ASP A 43 -8.49 -2.31 2.35
N ALA A 44 -8.72 -1.80 3.57
CA ALA A 44 -9.70 -2.33 4.52
C ALA A 44 -11.16 -2.30 4.01
N ARG A 45 -11.44 -1.51 2.96
CA ARG A 45 -12.74 -1.32 2.28
C ARG A 45 -13.98 -1.57 3.17
N PRO A 46 -14.52 -0.53 3.81
CA PRO A 46 -15.78 -0.62 4.55
C PRO A 46 -16.90 -1.26 3.70
N PRO A 47 -17.81 -2.04 4.30
CA PRO A 47 -18.95 -2.61 3.59
C PRO A 47 -19.75 -1.54 2.83
N GLY A 48 -19.98 -1.76 1.54
CA GLY A 48 -20.72 -0.82 0.68
C GLY A 48 -19.92 0.41 0.21
N SER A 49 -18.66 0.56 0.62
CA SER A 49 -17.78 1.63 0.13
C SER A 49 -17.28 1.36 -1.29
N ARG A 50 -16.98 2.44 -2.01
CA ARG A 50 -16.26 2.38 -3.29
C ARG A 50 -14.77 2.57 -3.02
N ARG A 51 -13.94 2.04 -3.92
CA ARG A 51 -12.48 2.19 -3.82
C ARG A 51 -12.04 3.65 -3.69
N GLU A 52 -12.68 4.54 -4.43
CA GLU A 52 -12.38 5.98 -4.42
C GLU A 52 -12.65 6.64 -3.07
N ASP A 53 -13.46 6.03 -2.20
CA ASP A 53 -13.77 6.57 -0.87
C ASP A 53 -12.58 6.38 0.10
N THR A 54 -11.72 5.38 -0.12
CA THR A 54 -10.50 5.15 0.67
C THR A 54 -9.22 5.51 -0.08
N HIS A 55 -9.23 5.52 -1.41
CA HIS A 55 -8.04 5.80 -2.22
C HIS A 55 -8.02 7.19 -2.85
N PHE A 56 -9.13 7.95 -2.78
CA PHE A 56 -9.19 9.35 -3.20
C PHE A 56 -8.91 9.63 -4.68
N TYR A 57 -9.02 8.61 -5.54
CA TYR A 57 -9.05 8.73 -7.00
C TYR A 57 -9.92 7.65 -7.62
N ALA A 58 -10.34 7.89 -8.87
CA ALA A 58 -11.11 6.94 -9.68
C ALA A 58 -10.36 6.66 -10.99
N TYR A 59 -10.43 5.42 -11.50
CA TYR A 59 -9.69 5.01 -12.70
C TYR A 59 -10.22 5.65 -14.00
N ASP A 60 -11.45 6.15 -13.99
CA ASP A 60 -12.10 6.82 -15.12
C ASP A 60 -11.87 8.34 -15.13
N LYS A 61 -11.11 8.88 -14.17
CA LYS A 61 -10.81 10.30 -14.03
C LYS A 61 -9.29 10.56 -14.04
N PRO A 62 -8.83 11.66 -14.64
CA PRO A 62 -7.43 12.05 -14.54
C PRO A 62 -7.02 12.29 -13.07
N MET A 63 -5.84 11.80 -12.69
CA MET A 63 -5.23 12.10 -11.40
C MET A 63 -4.47 13.43 -11.51
N THR A 64 -5.15 14.54 -11.21
CA THR A 64 -4.58 15.90 -11.30
C THR A 64 -3.89 16.36 -10.01
N GLU A 65 -4.20 15.71 -8.89
CA GLU A 65 -3.64 15.98 -7.57
C GLU A 65 -3.27 14.64 -6.91
N ALA A 66 -2.18 14.62 -6.15
CA ALA A 66 -1.76 13.43 -5.41
C ALA A 66 -2.89 12.98 -4.45
N PRO A 67 -3.28 11.68 -4.42
CA PRO A 67 -4.47 11.25 -3.70
C PRO A 67 -4.44 11.55 -2.20
N TRP A 68 -3.26 11.55 -1.58
CA TRP A 68 -3.12 11.91 -0.17
C TRP A 68 -3.41 13.39 0.09
N ARG A 69 -3.17 14.28 -0.87
CA ARG A 69 -3.55 15.70 -0.74
C ARG A 69 -5.05 15.87 -0.88
N VAL A 70 -5.69 15.14 -1.80
CA VAL A 70 -7.16 15.08 -1.90
C VAL A 70 -7.77 14.60 -0.58
N MET A 71 -7.19 13.57 0.04
CA MET A 71 -7.58 13.10 1.38
C MET A 71 -7.52 14.22 2.42
N LEU A 72 -6.38 14.92 2.52
CA LEU A 72 -6.20 15.97 3.53
C LEU A 72 -7.06 17.22 3.25
N ASN A 73 -7.33 17.54 1.99
CA ASN A 73 -8.24 18.62 1.61
C ASN A 73 -9.68 18.28 2.01
N ARG A 74 -10.09 17.01 1.83
CA ARG A 74 -11.41 16.51 2.25
C ARG A 74 -11.53 16.37 3.76
N PHE A 75 -10.44 16.04 4.45
CA PHE A 75 -10.40 15.80 5.90
C PHE A 75 -9.23 16.56 6.57
N PRO A 76 -9.36 17.90 6.74
CA PRO A 76 -8.26 18.73 7.24
C PRO A 76 -7.76 18.36 8.64
N ALA A 77 -8.61 17.73 9.46
CA ALA A 77 -8.23 17.26 10.80
C ALA A 77 -7.04 16.28 10.80
N LEU A 78 -6.76 15.61 9.67
CA LEU A 78 -5.63 14.69 9.52
C LEU A 78 -4.27 15.39 9.34
N GLN A 79 -4.25 16.71 9.07
CA GLN A 79 -3.00 17.46 8.85
C GLN A 79 -2.22 17.76 10.13
N GLY A 80 -2.87 17.78 11.29
CA GLY A 80 -2.34 18.45 12.48
C GLY A 80 -2.58 17.74 13.81
N SER A 81 -2.74 16.42 13.83
CA SER A 81 -3.04 15.70 15.07
C SER A 81 -1.91 15.78 16.11
N ASP A 82 -2.25 16.03 17.37
CA ASP A 82 -1.31 15.95 18.49
C ASP A 82 -1.05 14.50 18.95
N ASP A 83 -1.88 13.54 18.53
CA ASP A 83 -1.67 12.11 18.76
C ASP A 83 -0.54 11.57 17.86
N ALA A 84 0.52 11.06 18.50
CA ALA A 84 1.67 10.49 17.80
C ALA A 84 1.31 9.25 16.99
N ALA A 85 0.45 8.39 17.54
CA ALA A 85 0.01 7.17 16.88
C ALA A 85 -0.80 7.50 15.62
N GLN A 86 -1.74 8.45 15.71
CA GLN A 86 -2.50 8.90 14.55
C GLN A 86 -1.60 9.53 13.48
N ARG A 87 -0.61 10.36 13.85
CA ARG A 87 0.33 10.94 12.88
C ARG A 87 1.11 9.86 12.14
N ALA A 88 1.65 8.88 12.86
CA ALA A 88 2.38 7.77 12.26
C ALA A 88 1.46 6.92 11.36
N PHE A 89 0.23 6.66 11.80
CA PHE A 89 -0.78 6.00 10.98
C PHE A 89 -1.07 6.75 9.68
N VAL A 90 -1.33 8.07 9.73
CA VAL A 90 -1.59 8.86 8.52
C VAL A 90 -0.35 8.92 7.62
N ALA A 91 0.86 8.96 8.18
CA ALA A 91 2.10 8.88 7.39
C ALA A 91 2.21 7.56 6.61
N GLY A 92 1.84 6.44 7.23
CA GLY A 92 1.73 5.14 6.56
C GLY A 92 0.67 5.17 5.44
N TYR A 93 -0.48 5.78 5.71
CA TYR A 93 -1.56 5.94 4.72
C TYR A 93 -1.11 6.80 3.51
N VAL A 94 -0.36 7.88 3.75
CA VAL A 94 0.25 8.71 2.71
C VAL A 94 1.20 7.87 1.85
N ALA A 95 2.11 7.11 2.48
CA ALA A 95 3.02 6.23 1.76
C ALA A 95 2.28 5.20 0.90
N HIS A 96 1.21 4.59 1.43
CA HIS A 96 0.33 3.69 0.69
C HIS A 96 -0.23 4.35 -0.58
N LEU A 97 -0.92 5.49 -0.43
CA LEU A 97 -1.56 6.20 -1.54
C LEU A 97 -0.54 6.63 -2.61
N SER A 98 0.66 7.01 -2.19
CA SER A 98 1.74 7.41 -3.09
C SER A 98 2.30 6.24 -3.90
N MET A 99 2.47 5.05 -3.30
CA MET A 99 2.83 3.84 -4.05
C MET A 99 1.76 3.50 -5.09
N ASP A 100 0.49 3.61 -4.68
CA ASP A 100 -0.67 3.33 -5.51
C ASP A 100 -0.85 4.30 -6.68
N GLU A 101 -0.53 5.57 -6.46
CA GLU A 101 -0.45 6.60 -7.50
C GLU A 101 0.58 6.20 -8.56
N ILE A 102 1.81 5.87 -8.16
CA ILE A 102 2.86 5.48 -9.09
C ILE A 102 2.50 4.18 -9.82
N TRP A 103 2.00 3.17 -9.10
CA TRP A 103 1.56 1.93 -9.75
C TRP A 103 0.47 2.19 -10.79
N THR A 104 -0.51 3.03 -10.47
CA THR A 104 -1.60 3.34 -11.40
C THR A 104 -1.09 4.02 -12.66
N THR A 105 -0.28 5.07 -12.48
CA THR A 105 0.16 5.98 -13.55
C THR A 105 1.34 5.45 -14.37
N HIS A 106 2.13 4.52 -13.82
CA HIS A 106 3.33 3.99 -14.48
C HIS A 106 3.25 2.50 -14.84
N MET A 107 2.45 1.70 -14.12
CA MET A 107 2.28 0.27 -14.41
C MET A 107 0.90 -0.03 -15.00
N LEU A 108 -0.15 0.12 -14.19
CA LEU A 108 -1.50 -0.34 -14.53
C LEU A 108 -2.01 0.29 -15.82
N GLU A 109 -2.08 1.62 -15.87
CA GLU A 109 -2.65 2.30 -17.03
C GLU A 109 -1.76 2.15 -18.28
N PRO A 110 -0.45 2.48 -18.24
CA PRO A 110 0.37 2.39 -19.44
C PRO A 110 0.51 0.96 -19.95
N ARG A 111 0.68 -0.03 -19.07
CA ARG A 111 1.03 -1.40 -19.47
C ARG A 111 -0.18 -2.31 -19.58
N PHE A 112 -1.14 -2.27 -18.66
CA PHE A 112 -2.27 -3.22 -18.70
C PHE A 112 -3.54 -2.65 -19.34
N VAL A 113 -3.69 -1.33 -19.38
CA VAL A 113 -4.86 -0.69 -20.02
C VAL A 113 -4.55 -0.29 -21.46
N ARG A 114 -3.54 0.56 -21.66
CA ARG A 114 -3.26 1.22 -22.94
C ARG A 114 -2.34 0.44 -23.88
N HIS A 115 -1.32 -0.25 -23.36
CA HIS A 115 -0.42 -1.04 -24.19
C HIS A 115 -1.17 -2.16 -24.94
N ASP A 116 -0.76 -2.38 -26.18
CA ASP A 116 -1.25 -3.51 -26.96
C ASP A 116 -0.43 -4.76 -26.64
N TRP A 117 -1.12 -5.79 -26.16
CA TRP A 117 -0.53 -7.10 -25.82
C TRP A 117 -0.65 -8.10 -26.97
N GLY A 118 -1.13 -7.66 -28.15
CA GLY A 118 -1.37 -8.50 -29.30
C GLY A 118 -2.26 -9.69 -28.95
N ALA A 119 -1.80 -10.90 -29.24
CA ALA A 119 -2.53 -12.13 -28.94
C ALA A 119 -2.84 -12.33 -27.43
N ALA A 120 -2.02 -11.76 -26.54
CA ALA A 120 -2.22 -11.87 -25.09
C ALA A 120 -3.18 -10.81 -24.52
N ARG A 121 -3.81 -9.97 -25.35
CA ARG A 121 -4.72 -8.91 -24.91
C ARG A 121 -5.85 -9.44 -24.02
N SER A 122 -6.45 -10.58 -24.33
CA SER A 122 -7.57 -11.14 -23.55
C SER A 122 -7.18 -11.58 -22.13
N ILE A 123 -5.91 -11.97 -21.92
CA ILE A 123 -5.43 -12.53 -20.64
C ILE A 123 -4.64 -11.52 -19.78
N ARG A 124 -4.34 -10.32 -20.29
CA ARG A 124 -3.48 -9.34 -19.59
C ARG A 124 -3.90 -9.03 -18.15
N PHE A 125 -5.20 -9.01 -17.85
CA PHE A 125 -5.67 -8.74 -16.48
C PHE A 125 -5.59 -9.97 -15.57
N VAL A 126 -5.63 -11.18 -16.12
CA VAL A 126 -5.24 -12.39 -15.37
C VAL A 126 -3.76 -12.30 -15.02
N LEU A 127 -2.92 -11.92 -15.99
CA LEU A 127 -1.48 -11.76 -15.81
C LEU A 127 -1.12 -10.59 -14.89
N LEU A 128 -1.94 -9.54 -14.81
CA LEU A 128 -1.82 -8.49 -13.79
C LEU A 128 -1.95 -9.08 -12.38
N HIS A 129 -2.94 -9.93 -12.15
CA HIS A 129 -3.10 -10.56 -10.83
C HIS A 129 -1.96 -11.54 -10.55
N ALA A 130 -1.49 -12.27 -11.57
CA ALA A 130 -0.30 -13.12 -11.44
C ALA A 130 0.95 -12.32 -11.07
N LEU A 131 1.18 -11.16 -11.70
CA LEU A 131 2.25 -10.24 -11.35
C LEU A 131 2.15 -9.78 -9.89
N LEU A 132 0.95 -9.39 -9.47
CA LEU A 132 0.73 -8.94 -8.09
C LEU A 132 0.96 -10.08 -7.07
N ILE A 133 0.56 -11.32 -7.38
CA ILE A 133 0.86 -12.48 -6.52
C ILE A 133 2.36 -12.78 -6.50
N HIS A 134 3.04 -12.67 -7.64
CA HIS A 134 4.49 -12.84 -7.70
C HIS A 134 5.22 -11.82 -6.80
N MET A 135 4.79 -10.56 -6.81
CA MET A 135 5.29 -9.53 -5.89
C MET A 135 4.93 -9.85 -4.44
N ASP A 136 3.68 -10.25 -4.19
CA ASP A 136 3.16 -10.63 -2.88
C ASP A 136 4.02 -11.69 -2.19
N GLU A 137 4.31 -12.79 -2.87
CA GLU A 137 5.12 -13.89 -2.32
C GLU A 137 6.55 -13.46 -2.01
N ARG A 138 7.15 -12.69 -2.93
CA ARG A 138 8.49 -12.13 -2.77
C ARG A 138 8.57 -11.20 -1.56
N ASP A 139 7.58 -10.33 -1.38
CA ASP A 139 7.56 -9.31 -0.35
C ASP A 139 7.14 -9.90 1.01
N PHE A 140 6.19 -10.84 1.03
CA PHE A 140 5.82 -11.62 2.22
C PHE A 140 7.03 -12.36 2.81
N ALA A 141 7.86 -12.98 1.96
CA ALA A 141 9.07 -13.69 2.39
C ALA A 141 10.15 -12.78 3.00
N ARG A 142 10.05 -11.46 2.82
CA ARG A 142 11.01 -10.46 3.34
C ARG A 142 10.52 -9.75 4.60
N LEU A 143 9.26 -9.97 5.01
CA LEU A 143 8.71 -9.33 6.19
C LEU A 143 9.44 -9.84 7.44
N GLU A 144 9.92 -8.91 8.26
CA GLU A 144 10.58 -9.24 9.51
C GLU A 144 9.56 -9.63 10.60
N ALA A 145 9.93 -10.58 11.44
CA ALA A 145 9.03 -11.18 12.44
C ALA A 145 8.48 -10.18 13.47
N TRP A 146 9.13 -9.03 13.67
CA TRP A 146 8.65 -7.98 14.58
C TRP A 146 7.37 -7.29 14.07
N GLN A 147 7.07 -7.35 12.77
CA GLN A 147 5.90 -6.70 12.20
C GLN A 147 4.59 -7.27 12.77
N HIS A 148 4.52 -8.59 12.98
CA HIS A 148 3.32 -9.23 13.54
C HIS A 148 2.93 -8.67 14.92
N PRO A 149 3.77 -8.75 15.97
CA PRO A 149 3.40 -8.23 17.29
C PRO A 149 3.19 -6.70 17.27
N ALA A 150 3.94 -5.97 16.44
CA ALA A 150 3.75 -4.52 16.28
C ALA A 150 2.36 -4.17 15.72
N LEU A 151 1.94 -4.84 14.64
CA LEU A 151 0.65 -4.62 14.00
C LEU A 151 -0.51 -5.10 14.88
N ALA A 152 -0.40 -6.28 15.51
CA ALA A 152 -1.46 -6.86 16.34
C ALA A 152 -1.75 -6.02 17.61
N ALA A 153 -0.77 -5.27 18.10
CA ALA A 153 -0.90 -4.43 19.29
C ALA A 153 -1.66 -3.12 19.03
N VAL A 154 -1.79 -2.68 17.77
CA VAL A 154 -2.40 -1.39 17.41
C VAL A 154 -3.83 -1.28 17.93
N ARG A 155 -4.24 -0.13 18.45
CA ARG A 155 -5.61 0.13 18.89
C ARG A 155 -6.10 1.43 18.24
N PRO A 156 -6.72 1.37 17.04
CA PRO A 156 -7.33 2.56 16.43
C PRO A 156 -8.35 3.17 17.38
N ASN A 157 -8.39 4.51 17.42
CA ASN A 157 -9.29 5.29 18.26
C ASN A 157 -9.68 6.58 17.54
N GLY A 158 -10.68 6.51 16.66
CA GLY A 158 -11.17 7.64 15.89
C GLY A 158 -10.12 8.23 14.93
N TRP A 159 -9.22 7.39 14.42
CA TRP A 159 -8.09 7.87 13.62
C TRP A 159 -8.47 8.34 12.21
N LEU A 160 -9.59 7.84 11.67
CA LEU A 160 -10.09 8.23 10.35
C LEU A 160 -11.57 8.64 10.43
N PRO A 161 -11.99 9.67 9.66
CA PRO A 161 -13.40 10.06 9.57
C PRO A 161 -14.18 9.29 8.49
N PHE A 162 -13.52 8.40 7.75
CA PHE A 162 -14.10 7.67 6.60
C PHE A 162 -13.93 6.14 6.67
N ILE A 163 -13.22 5.63 7.68
CA ILE A 163 -13.17 4.20 8.03
C ILE A 163 -13.36 4.15 9.54
N ASP A 164 -14.37 3.43 10.02
CA ASP A 164 -14.60 3.27 11.45
C ASP A 164 -13.57 2.33 12.10
N ASP A 165 -13.41 2.44 13.42
CA ASP A 165 -12.41 1.66 14.15
C ASP A 165 -12.66 0.16 14.06
N LEU A 166 -13.91 -0.30 14.01
CA LEU A 166 -14.23 -1.73 13.90
C LEU A 166 -13.70 -2.30 12.58
N THR A 167 -13.93 -1.61 11.46
CA THR A 167 -13.38 -1.97 10.16
C THR A 167 -11.85 -2.00 10.20
N LEU A 168 -11.20 -1.03 10.84
CA LEU A 168 -9.74 -1.03 11.01
C LEU A 168 -9.25 -2.19 11.89
N TYR A 169 -10.00 -2.56 12.94
CA TYR A 169 -9.69 -3.70 13.80
C TYR A 169 -9.74 -5.02 13.04
N GLU A 170 -10.84 -5.25 12.30
CA GLU A 170 -11.03 -6.47 11.52
C GLU A 170 -9.95 -6.59 10.43
N TRP A 171 -9.63 -5.48 9.75
CA TRP A 171 -8.56 -5.45 8.76
C TRP A 171 -7.18 -5.71 9.36
N ARG A 172 -6.86 -5.05 10.48
CA ARG A 172 -5.61 -5.30 11.23
C ARG A 172 -5.48 -6.78 11.58
N ASP A 173 -6.53 -7.40 12.10
CA ASP A 173 -6.51 -8.80 12.53
C ASP A 173 -6.38 -9.77 11.37
N PHE A 174 -7.05 -9.47 10.24
CA PHE A 174 -6.90 -10.22 9.01
C PHE A 174 -5.46 -10.22 8.48
N ILE A 175 -4.80 -9.06 8.44
CA ILE A 175 -3.39 -8.95 8.01
C ILE A 175 -2.45 -9.58 9.04
N ALA A 176 -2.65 -9.28 10.33
CA ALA A 176 -1.82 -9.79 11.42
C ALA A 176 -1.86 -11.33 11.51
N ALA A 177 -3.00 -11.95 11.20
CA ALA A 177 -3.15 -13.40 11.15
C ALA A 177 -2.30 -14.05 10.04
N GLN A 178 -2.14 -13.38 8.90
CA GLN A 178 -1.36 -13.87 7.76
C GLN A 178 0.15 -13.74 8.00
N ILE A 179 0.60 -12.66 8.66
CA ILE A 179 2.05 -12.41 8.89
C ILE A 179 2.58 -12.95 10.23
N ARG A 180 1.74 -13.63 11.04
CA ARG A 180 2.19 -14.26 12.28
C ARG A 180 3.21 -15.38 12.00
N PRO A 181 4.04 -15.80 12.99
CA PRO A 181 4.90 -16.96 12.81
C PRO A 181 4.11 -18.20 12.34
N GLY A 182 4.49 -18.76 11.18
CA GLY A 182 3.79 -19.88 10.54
C GLY A 182 2.46 -19.51 9.86
N GLY A 183 2.14 -18.22 9.77
CA GLY A 183 1.05 -17.70 8.95
C GLY A 183 1.33 -17.85 7.45
N HIS A 184 0.29 -17.72 6.65
CA HIS A 184 0.35 -17.83 5.20
C HIS A 184 -0.48 -16.72 4.56
N SER A 185 -0.03 -16.26 3.40
CA SER A 185 -0.77 -15.34 2.54
C SER A 185 -2.07 -16.00 2.05
N GLU A 186 -3.18 -15.26 2.14
CA GLU A 186 -4.47 -15.64 1.56
C GLU A 186 -4.65 -15.04 0.14
N THR A 187 -3.63 -14.40 -0.43
CA THR A 187 -3.74 -13.64 -1.70
C THR A 187 -4.30 -14.47 -2.85
N LEU A 188 -3.89 -15.73 -3.01
CA LEU A 188 -4.45 -16.62 -4.05
C LEU A 188 -5.96 -16.82 -3.91
N ALA A 189 -6.43 -17.05 -2.68
CA ALA A 189 -7.86 -17.25 -2.40
C ALA A 189 -8.65 -15.94 -2.59
N VAL A 190 -8.06 -14.80 -2.25
CA VAL A 190 -8.68 -13.47 -2.42
C VAL A 190 -8.71 -13.03 -3.88
N PHE A 191 -7.69 -13.34 -4.68
CA PHE A 191 -7.58 -12.90 -6.07
C PHE A 191 -8.27 -13.83 -7.06
N GLY A 192 -8.26 -15.15 -6.83
CA GLY A 192 -8.88 -16.14 -7.73
C GLY A 192 -10.29 -15.76 -8.20
N PRO A 193 -11.25 -15.54 -7.28
CA PRO A 193 -12.62 -15.19 -7.64
C PRO A 193 -12.74 -13.90 -8.48
N ARG A 194 -11.81 -12.93 -8.33
CA ARG A 194 -11.83 -11.65 -9.06
C ARG A 194 -11.56 -11.82 -10.55
N ILE A 195 -10.93 -12.92 -10.94
CA ILE A 195 -10.59 -13.26 -12.32
C ILE A 195 -11.12 -14.63 -12.75
N ASN A 196 -12.16 -15.10 -12.05
CA ASN A 196 -12.84 -16.37 -12.33
C ASN A 196 -11.88 -17.57 -12.40
N LYS A 197 -10.99 -17.68 -11.40
CA LYS A 197 -10.05 -18.78 -11.20
C LYS A 197 -10.08 -19.29 -9.77
N THR A 198 -9.76 -20.55 -9.58
CA THR A 198 -9.43 -21.14 -8.27
C THR A 198 -8.00 -20.79 -7.85
N ALA A 199 -7.68 -20.98 -6.57
CA ALA A 199 -6.32 -20.83 -6.07
C ALA A 199 -5.34 -21.78 -6.77
N ASP A 200 -5.76 -23.01 -7.04
CA ASP A 200 -4.93 -24.02 -7.72
C ASP A 200 -4.67 -23.67 -9.19
N GLU A 201 -5.67 -23.16 -9.91
CA GLU A 201 -5.48 -22.67 -11.28
C GLU A 201 -4.53 -21.47 -11.35
N LEU A 202 -4.58 -20.58 -10.36
CA LEU A 202 -3.62 -19.48 -10.27
C LEU A 202 -2.21 -19.96 -9.92
N ARG A 203 -2.08 -20.93 -9.01
CA ARG A 203 -0.81 -21.56 -8.69
C ARG A 203 -0.18 -22.19 -9.93
N ALA A 204 -0.95 -22.98 -10.67
CA ALA A 204 -0.49 -23.63 -11.90
C ALA A 204 -0.04 -22.62 -12.97
N LEU A 205 -0.71 -21.46 -13.07
CA LEU A 205 -0.30 -20.36 -13.94
C LEU A 205 1.06 -19.79 -13.50
N LEU A 206 1.21 -19.44 -12.21
CA LEU A 206 2.43 -18.85 -11.65
C LEU A 206 3.64 -19.77 -11.79
N ASP A 207 3.45 -21.07 -11.59
CA ASP A 207 4.50 -22.08 -11.64
C ASP A 207 4.90 -22.47 -13.08
N SER A 208 4.20 -21.95 -14.10
CA SER A 208 4.46 -22.24 -15.51
C SER A 208 5.20 -21.09 -16.21
N PRO A 209 6.51 -21.23 -16.51
CA PRO A 209 7.26 -20.22 -17.26
C PRO A 209 6.67 -19.93 -18.64
N GLU A 210 6.06 -20.93 -19.28
CA GLU A 210 5.40 -20.77 -20.57
C GLU A 210 4.15 -19.90 -20.46
N GLN A 211 3.31 -20.11 -19.44
CA GLN A 211 2.10 -19.31 -19.24
C GLN A 211 2.42 -17.90 -18.72
N MET A 212 3.53 -17.73 -18.00
CA MET A 212 4.02 -16.43 -17.53
C MET A 212 4.81 -15.66 -18.60
N ARG A 213 5.27 -16.31 -19.68
CA ARG A 213 6.04 -15.66 -20.74
C ARG A 213 5.37 -14.38 -21.30
N PRO A 214 4.07 -14.37 -21.64
CA PRO A 214 3.44 -13.14 -22.14
C PRO A 214 3.45 -11.99 -21.14
N LEU A 215 3.47 -12.25 -19.83
CA LEU A 215 3.65 -11.21 -18.83
C LEU A 215 5.05 -10.60 -18.97
N TRP A 216 6.09 -11.44 -18.95
CA TRP A 216 7.48 -10.96 -18.97
C TRP A 216 7.89 -10.35 -20.31
N ASP A 217 7.28 -10.75 -21.42
CA ASP A 217 7.48 -10.12 -22.72
C ASP A 217 6.91 -8.69 -22.77
N ASN A 218 5.86 -8.39 -21.99
CA ASN A 218 5.17 -7.08 -21.98
C ASN A 218 5.54 -6.20 -20.77
N VAL A 219 5.96 -6.82 -19.66
CA VAL A 219 6.40 -6.18 -18.42
C VAL A 219 7.69 -6.88 -17.97
N PRO A 220 8.83 -6.54 -18.58
CA PRO A 220 10.11 -7.15 -18.22
C PRO A 220 10.45 -6.94 -16.74
N PRO A 221 11.14 -7.90 -16.08
CA PRO A 221 11.51 -7.77 -14.66
C PRO A 221 12.28 -6.49 -14.32
N GLU A 222 13.13 -6.00 -15.22
CA GLU A 222 13.86 -4.74 -15.05
C GLU A 222 12.92 -3.52 -15.02
N MET A 223 11.87 -3.52 -15.84
CA MET A 223 10.86 -2.47 -15.85
C MET A 223 10.02 -2.50 -14.57
N LEU A 224 9.66 -3.69 -14.09
CA LEU A 224 9.00 -3.83 -12.79
C LEU A 224 9.87 -3.23 -11.69
N ALA A 225 11.16 -3.61 -11.63
CA ALA A 225 12.09 -3.12 -10.63
C ALA A 225 12.25 -1.59 -10.68
N GLU A 226 12.36 -0.99 -11.86
CA GLU A 226 12.40 0.47 -12.03
C GLU A 226 11.16 1.17 -11.48
N ILE A 227 9.98 0.61 -11.75
CA ILE A 227 8.71 1.15 -11.24
C ILE A 227 8.64 1.00 -9.71
N GLU A 228 9.08 -0.13 -9.16
CA GLU A 228 9.10 -0.36 -7.71
C GLU A 228 10.04 0.61 -6.98
N ILE A 229 11.22 0.89 -7.55
CA ILE A 229 12.13 1.93 -7.03
C ILE A 229 11.43 3.29 -7.02
N ARG A 230 10.76 3.64 -8.12
CA ARG A 230 10.02 4.90 -8.22
C ARG A 230 8.86 4.98 -7.22
N MET A 231 8.13 3.88 -7.03
CA MET A 231 7.04 3.79 -6.03
C MET A 231 7.59 4.08 -4.63
N TYR A 232 8.69 3.42 -4.28
CA TYR A 232 9.33 3.58 -2.99
C TYR A 232 9.85 5.01 -2.77
N ASP A 233 10.63 5.54 -3.71
CA ASP A 233 11.21 6.88 -3.59
C ASP A 233 10.12 7.95 -3.48
N TYR A 234 9.07 7.85 -4.30
CA TYR A 234 7.95 8.79 -4.24
C TYR A 234 7.17 8.67 -2.92
N ALA A 235 6.92 7.45 -2.43
CA ALA A 235 6.26 7.23 -1.15
C ALA A 235 7.05 7.81 0.03
N ARG A 236 8.37 7.63 0.06
CA ARG A 236 9.26 8.25 1.04
C ARG A 236 9.10 9.77 1.01
N ASP A 237 9.23 10.37 -0.17
CA ASP A 237 9.24 11.82 -0.32
C ASP A 237 7.88 12.44 0.08
N GLN A 238 6.75 11.81 -0.30
CA GLN A 238 5.43 12.29 0.09
C GLN A 238 5.15 12.10 1.59
N MET A 239 5.56 10.98 2.18
CA MET A 239 5.47 10.73 3.63
C MET A 239 6.26 11.80 4.41
N MET A 240 7.48 12.09 3.98
CA MET A 240 8.31 13.14 4.59
C MET A 240 7.69 14.53 4.42
N ALA A 241 7.09 14.82 3.26
CA ALA A 241 6.39 16.08 3.03
C ALA A 241 5.19 16.26 3.98
N TYR A 242 4.40 15.19 4.19
CA TYR A 242 3.31 15.19 5.18
C TYR A 242 3.84 15.50 6.59
N LEU A 243 4.81 14.72 7.08
CA LEU A 243 5.33 14.85 8.45
C LEU A 243 6.09 16.17 8.69
N SER A 244 6.79 16.68 7.67
CA SER A 244 7.50 17.96 7.77
C SER A 244 6.54 19.14 7.86
N SER A 245 5.39 19.08 7.17
CA SER A 245 4.39 20.15 7.26
C SER A 245 3.80 20.30 8.67
N HIS A 246 3.72 19.20 9.43
CA HIS A 246 3.31 19.20 10.83
C HIS A 246 4.35 19.87 11.74
N LEU A 247 5.63 19.58 11.56
CA LEU A 247 6.73 20.17 12.35
C LEU A 247 6.80 21.70 12.19
N THR A 248 6.53 22.21 10.98
CA THR A 248 6.47 23.66 10.73
C THR A 248 5.27 24.31 11.42
N GLN A 249 4.09 23.68 11.42
CA GLN A 249 2.90 24.19 12.11
C GLN A 249 3.10 24.26 13.64
N ARG A 250 3.75 23.26 14.25
CA ARG A 250 4.07 23.29 15.70
C ARG A 250 5.08 24.37 16.07
N SER A 251 6.05 24.65 15.20
CA SER A 251 7.02 25.73 15.44
C SER A 251 6.38 27.12 15.37
N ALA A 252 5.33 27.30 14.56
CA ALA A 252 4.59 28.56 14.45
C ALA A 252 3.60 28.81 15.62
N LEU A 253 3.24 27.77 16.36
CA LEU A 253 2.26 27.82 17.47
C LEU A 253 2.89 27.91 18.87
N LYS A 254 4.20 28.12 19.00
CA LYS A 254 4.83 28.50 20.28
C LYS A 254 4.88 30.03 20.38
N PRO A 255 4.03 30.70 21.18
CA PRO A 255 4.36 32.03 21.68
C PRO A 255 5.46 31.91 22.73
N LEU A 256 6.33 32.92 22.76
CA LEU A 256 7.33 33.18 23.81
C LEU A 256 6.68 33.21 25.21
#